data_AF-A0AAD7Z9E1-F1
#
_entry.id   AF-A0AAD7Z9E1-F1
#
_cell.length_a   1.000
_cell.length_b   1.000
_cell.length_c   1.000
_cell.angle_alpha   90.00
_cell.angle_beta   90.00
_cell.angle_gamma   90.00
#
_symmetry.space_group_name_H-M   'P 1'
#
loop_
_entity.id
_entity.type
_entity.pdbx_description
1 polymer ?
#
loop_
_entity_poly.entity_id
_entity_poly.type
_entity_poly.pdbx_seq_one_letter_code
_entity_poly.pdbx_strand_id
1 'polypeptide(L)'
;VISLAGSSPSSSSSSSSGSSSSASSASSSSSSSNTLSSRTVRTKYGDVSGVIVTFDSRHLEPVEVFRGIPYASPPTGNLRFMPPVTGALWSGVKMADHFGPVCPQRLPDISNETLALKRMPKGRVEYLKRLLPYLRNQSEDCLYLNIYAPAQACDT
;
A
#
# COMPACT_ATOMS: atom_id res chain seq x y z
N VAL A 1 27.63 52.77 5.81
CA VAL A 1 28.19 53.31 4.55
C VAL A 1 27.92 52.30 3.46
N ILE A 2 27.25 52.75 2.40
CA ILE A 2 26.69 51.95 1.32
C ILE A 2 27.81 51.66 0.30
N SER A 3 27.95 50.41 -0.15
CA SER A 3 28.71 50.09 -1.36
C SER A 3 27.81 49.39 -2.35
N LEU A 4 27.57 50.09 -3.47
CA LEU A 4 26.94 49.60 -4.69
C LEU A 4 28.01 48.91 -5.55
N ALA A 5 27.66 47.77 -6.14
CA ALA A 5 28.19 47.34 -7.43
C ALA A 5 27.15 46.46 -8.11
N GLY A 6 26.69 46.91 -9.28
CA GLY A 6 25.71 46.20 -10.10
C GLY A 6 26.35 45.12 -10.97
N SER A 7 25.50 44.22 -11.45
CA SER A 7 25.72 43.43 -12.66
C SER A 7 24.36 42.92 -13.16
N SER A 8 23.99 43.33 -14.36
CA SER A 8 22.83 42.83 -15.11
C SER A 8 23.06 41.38 -15.55
N PRO A 9 21.99 40.59 -15.74
CA PRO A 9 21.83 39.95 -17.04
C PRO A 9 20.40 39.96 -17.56
N SER A 10 20.29 40.17 -18.87
CA SER A 10 19.10 39.98 -19.69
C SER A 10 18.86 38.49 -19.95
N SER A 11 17.62 38.02 -19.75
CA SER A 11 17.14 36.79 -20.36
C SER A 11 15.64 36.89 -20.63
N SER A 12 15.31 36.66 -21.90
CA SER A 12 13.98 36.54 -22.47
C SER A 12 13.34 35.22 -22.07
N SER A 13 12.07 35.23 -21.70
CA SER A 13 11.24 34.03 -21.75
C SER A 13 9.79 34.37 -22.10
N SER A 14 9.32 33.69 -23.14
CA SER A 14 7.97 33.69 -23.69
C SER A 14 6.99 33.01 -22.74
N SER A 15 5.84 33.65 -22.49
CA SER A 15 4.71 33.05 -21.79
C SER A 15 3.57 32.79 -22.77
N SER A 16 3.25 31.51 -22.97
CA SER A 16 2.04 31.04 -23.63
C SER A 16 1.07 30.55 -22.56
N SER A 17 -0.11 31.19 -22.52
CA SER A 17 -1.25 30.84 -21.68
C SER A 17 -2.04 29.70 -22.34
N GLY A 18 -2.15 28.56 -21.64
CA GLY A 18 -3.03 27.46 -21.98
C GLY A 18 -4.05 27.24 -20.86
N SER A 19 -5.32 27.52 -21.15
CA SER A 19 -6.44 27.35 -20.21
C SER A 19 -7.15 26.01 -20.45
N SER A 20 -7.47 25.37 -19.33
CA SER A 20 -8.46 24.30 -19.04
C SER A 20 -9.60 24.12 -20.06
N SER A 21 -10.23 22.95 -20.22
CA SER A 21 -11.09 22.33 -19.21
C SER A 21 -11.66 20.97 -19.66
N SER A 22 -11.86 20.05 -18.70
CA SER A 22 -13.01 19.15 -18.49
C SER A 22 -13.43 18.13 -19.55
N ALA A 23 -13.93 16.94 -19.26
CA ALA A 23 -14.00 16.12 -18.05
C ALA A 23 -14.46 14.73 -18.53
N SER A 24 -13.87 13.69 -17.95
CA SER A 24 -14.19 12.29 -18.21
C SER A 24 -15.43 11.90 -17.40
N SER A 25 -16.41 11.25 -18.02
CA SER A 25 -17.47 10.55 -17.30
C SER A 25 -17.33 9.05 -17.53
N ALA A 26 -16.60 8.40 -16.61
CA ALA A 26 -16.61 6.96 -16.42
C ALA A 26 -17.49 6.65 -15.21
N SER A 27 -18.66 6.05 -15.43
CA SER A 27 -19.51 5.49 -14.38
C SER A 27 -18.91 4.17 -13.90
N SER A 28 -18.40 4.17 -12.68
CA SER A 28 -18.02 2.94 -11.96
C SER A 28 -19.01 2.70 -10.83
N SER A 29 -19.81 1.65 -10.97
CA SER A 29 -20.67 1.13 -9.90
C SER A 29 -19.81 0.26 -8.98
N SER A 30 -19.38 0.81 -7.84
CA SER A 30 -18.71 0.07 -6.77
C SER A 30 -19.75 -0.57 -5.85
N SER A 31 -19.74 -1.90 -5.77
CA SER A 31 -20.47 -2.66 -4.76
C SER A 31 -19.78 -2.48 -3.41
N SER A 32 -20.25 -1.51 -2.62
CA SER A 32 -19.74 -1.24 -1.27
C SER A 32 -20.08 -2.40 -0.34
N SER A 33 -19.10 -3.26 -0.09
CA SER A 33 -19.13 -4.17 1.07
C SER A 33 -18.99 -3.29 2.31
N ASN A 34 -20.00 -3.29 3.19
CA ASN A 34 -20.07 -2.44 4.39
C ASN A 34 -18.91 -2.78 5.33
N THR A 35 -17.76 -2.12 5.12
CA THR A 35 -16.54 -2.38 5.87
C THR A 35 -16.59 -1.51 7.11
N LEU A 36 -16.87 -2.11 8.26
CA LEU A 36 -16.88 -1.41 9.54
C LEU A 36 -15.44 -1.02 9.91
N SER A 37 -15.20 0.26 10.17
CA SER A 37 -13.90 0.71 10.69
C SER A 37 -13.66 0.10 12.07
N SER A 38 -12.45 -0.40 12.32
CA SER A 38 -12.08 -0.86 13.66
C SER A 38 -11.84 0.31 14.60
N ARG A 39 -11.76 0.01 15.90
CA ARG A 39 -11.21 0.95 16.89
C ARG A 39 -9.83 1.47 16.48
N THR A 40 -9.51 2.66 16.96
CA THR A 40 -8.15 3.22 16.87
C THR A 40 -7.26 2.57 17.93
N VAL A 41 -6.11 2.04 17.50
CA VAL A 41 -5.11 1.40 18.36
C VAL A 41 -3.85 2.26 18.37
N ARG A 42 -3.37 2.61 19.57
CA ARG A 42 -2.11 3.35 19.74
C ARG A 42 -0.93 2.40 19.64
N THR A 43 0.00 2.71 18.75
CA THR A 43 1.30 2.01 18.64
C THR A 43 2.43 2.91 19.11
N LYS A 44 3.64 2.37 19.22
CA LYS A 44 4.85 3.16 19.52
C LYS A 44 5.19 4.19 18.45
N TYR A 45 4.63 4.06 17.24
CA TYR A 45 4.94 4.92 16.09
C TYR A 45 3.85 5.93 15.75
N GLY A 46 2.64 5.72 16.25
CA GLY A 46 1.46 6.50 15.93
C GLY A 46 0.19 5.67 16.05
N ASP A 47 -0.95 6.32 15.85
CA ASP A 47 -2.26 5.68 15.97
C ASP A 47 -2.65 5.00 14.65
N VAL A 48 -3.29 3.83 14.71
CA VAL A 48 -3.76 3.06 13.54
C VAL A 48 -5.24 2.68 13.67
N SER A 49 -5.96 2.64 12.55
CA SER A 49 -7.33 2.09 12.47
C SER A 49 -7.43 1.14 11.29
N GLY A 50 -7.98 -0.05 11.50
CA GLY A 50 -8.16 -1.09 10.50
C GLY A 50 -9.64 -1.28 10.18
N VAL A 51 -10.00 -2.52 9.87
CA VAL A 51 -11.36 -2.91 9.48
C VAL A 51 -11.83 -4.14 10.26
N ILE A 52 -13.12 -4.23 10.54
CA ILE A 52 -13.73 -5.42 11.11
C ILE A 52 -14.25 -6.28 9.95
N VAL A 53 -13.75 -7.52 9.89
CA VAL A 53 -14.21 -8.54 8.94
C VAL A 53 -15.10 -9.51 9.68
N THR A 54 -16.34 -9.62 9.23
CA THR A 54 -17.31 -10.62 9.68
C THR A 54 -17.36 -11.79 8.70
N PHE A 55 -17.81 -12.95 9.18
CA PHE A 55 -17.95 -14.16 8.37
C PHE A 55 -19.40 -14.63 8.40
N ASP A 56 -19.86 -15.26 7.32
CA ASP A 56 -21.23 -15.80 7.22
C ASP A 56 -21.46 -17.07 8.08
N SER A 57 -20.46 -17.47 8.87
CA SER A 57 -20.53 -18.63 9.76
C SER A 57 -20.90 -18.22 11.18
N ARG A 58 -21.88 -18.92 11.75
CA ARG A 58 -22.36 -18.68 13.13
C ARG A 58 -21.35 -19.02 14.23
N HIS A 59 -20.23 -19.66 13.88
CA HIS A 59 -19.19 -20.11 14.81
C HIS A 59 -17.91 -19.29 14.72
N LEU A 60 -17.86 -18.29 13.83
CA LEU A 60 -16.69 -17.46 13.64
C LEU A 60 -16.97 -16.07 14.18
N GLU A 61 -16.19 -15.66 15.16
CA GLU A 61 -16.23 -14.30 15.68
C GLU A 61 -15.67 -13.31 14.65
N PRO A 62 -16.12 -12.03 14.66
CA PRO A 62 -15.53 -10.99 13.85
C PRO A 62 -14.04 -10.82 14.16
N VAL A 63 -13.26 -10.42 13.16
CA VAL A 63 -11.81 -10.19 13.29
C VAL A 63 -11.51 -8.73 12.98
N GLU A 64 -10.80 -8.06 13.88
CA GLU A 64 -10.13 -6.79 13.59
C GLU A 64 -8.89 -7.06 12.73
N VAL A 65 -8.87 -6.45 11.55
CA VAL A 65 -7.85 -6.62 10.53
C VAL A 65 -7.14 -5.30 10.29
N PHE A 66 -5.83 -5.30 10.51
CA PHE A 66 -4.95 -4.18 10.21
C PHE A 66 -3.96 -4.62 9.14
N ARG A 67 -3.92 -3.93 8.00
CA ARG A 67 -3.09 -4.26 6.85
C ARG A 67 -2.16 -3.11 6.51
N GLY A 68 -0.97 -3.44 6.02
CA GLY A 68 -0.03 -2.43 5.54
C GLY A 68 0.53 -1.54 6.67
N ILE A 69 0.72 -2.08 7.88
CA ILE A 69 1.36 -1.33 8.97
C ILE A 69 2.88 -1.37 8.77
N PRO A 70 3.56 -0.22 8.64
CA PRO A 70 5.01 -0.18 8.53
C PRO A 70 5.65 -0.58 9.86
N TYR A 71 6.61 -1.51 9.83
CA TYR A 71 7.35 -1.92 11.02
C TYR A 71 8.81 -1.44 11.04
N ALA A 72 9.32 -1.01 9.89
CA ALA A 72 10.67 -0.48 9.69
C ALA A 72 10.67 0.62 8.62
N SER A 73 11.75 1.39 8.56
CA SER A 73 11.99 2.36 7.49
C SER A 73 12.24 1.63 6.15
N PRO A 74 11.82 2.20 5.00
CA PRO A 74 12.03 1.60 3.69
C PRO A 74 13.52 1.28 3.43
N PRO A 75 13.88 0.05 3.02
CA PRO A 75 15.27 -0.35 2.80
C PRO A 75 15.78 0.09 1.42
N THR A 76 15.51 1.33 1.03
CA THR A 76 15.83 1.91 -0.27
C THR A 76 17.08 2.81 -0.19
N GLY A 77 17.69 3.09 -1.35
CA GLY A 77 18.86 3.97 -1.44
C GLY A 77 20.01 3.52 -0.52
N ASN A 78 20.46 4.40 0.37
CA ASN A 78 21.57 4.14 1.30
C ASN A 78 21.26 3.09 2.37
N LEU A 79 19.98 2.74 2.59
CA LEU A 79 19.56 1.70 3.53
C LEU A 79 19.52 0.31 2.88
N ARG A 80 19.72 0.22 1.56
CA ARG A 80 19.76 -1.06 0.87
C ARG A 80 20.95 -1.89 1.37
N PHE A 81 20.69 -3.15 1.71
CA PHE A 81 21.67 -4.08 2.31
C PHE A 81 22.17 -3.69 3.71
N MET A 82 21.54 -2.71 4.35
CA MET A 82 21.75 -2.43 5.76
C MET A 82 20.70 -3.17 6.61
N PRO A 83 20.96 -3.40 7.91
CA PRO A 83 19.94 -3.88 8.84
C PRO A 83 18.71 -2.97 8.83
N PRO A 84 17.48 -3.52 9.00
CA PRO A 84 16.27 -2.70 9.10
C PRO A 84 16.38 -1.67 10.22
N VAL A 85 16.02 -0.44 9.92
CA VAL A 85 16.00 0.67 10.88
C VAL A 85 14.56 0.93 11.32
N THR A 86 14.39 1.36 12.56
CA THR A 86 13.12 1.84 13.12
C THR A 86 12.40 2.79 12.15
N GLY A 87 11.08 2.62 11.99
CA GLY A 87 10.25 3.47 11.12
C GLY A 87 10.05 4.88 11.66
N ALA A 88 9.71 5.82 10.78
CA ALA A 88 9.35 7.18 11.18
C ALA A 88 8.02 7.21 11.96
N LEU A 89 7.93 8.13 12.92
CA LEU A 89 6.68 8.45 13.59
C LEU A 89 5.73 9.16 12.61
N TRP A 90 4.43 8.92 12.73
CA TRP A 90 3.41 9.69 11.99
C TRP A 90 2.44 10.39 12.95
N SER A 91 1.87 11.50 12.48
CA SER A 91 0.80 12.22 13.17
C SER A 91 -0.58 11.75 12.68
N GLY A 92 -1.58 11.89 13.55
CA GLY A 92 -2.95 11.45 13.25
C GLY A 92 -3.12 9.93 13.24
N VAL A 93 -4.23 9.48 12.65
CA VAL A 93 -4.59 8.06 12.55
C VAL A 93 -4.25 7.55 11.16
N LYS A 94 -3.42 6.50 11.10
CA LYS A 94 -3.13 5.79 9.85
C LYS A 94 -4.19 4.74 9.58
N MET A 95 -4.88 4.86 8.44
CA MET A 95 -5.76 3.81 7.93
C MET A 95 -4.93 2.60 7.46
N ALA A 96 -5.24 1.44 8.02
CA ALA A 96 -4.57 0.16 7.83
C ALA A 96 -5.59 -0.86 7.29
N ASP A 97 -6.28 -0.53 6.21
CA ASP A 97 -7.34 -1.31 5.57
C ASP A 97 -6.90 -2.00 4.27
N HIS A 98 -5.77 -1.56 3.70
CA HIS A 98 -5.18 -2.07 2.46
C HIS A 98 -3.81 -2.71 2.70
N PHE A 99 -3.47 -3.70 1.87
CA PHE A 99 -2.12 -4.27 1.87
C PHE A 99 -1.10 -3.27 1.33
N GLY A 100 0.07 -3.23 1.95
CA GLY A 100 1.26 -2.61 1.35
C GLY A 100 1.76 -3.40 0.14
N PRO A 101 2.69 -2.82 -0.66
CA PRO A 101 3.33 -3.56 -1.74
C PRO A 101 4.15 -4.74 -1.20
N VAL A 102 4.23 -5.82 -1.97
CA VAL A 102 5.10 -6.96 -1.64
C VAL A 102 6.55 -6.67 -2.04
N CYS A 103 7.49 -7.41 -1.46
CA CYS A 103 8.88 -7.25 -1.82
C CYS A 103 9.19 -7.68 -3.25
N PRO A 104 10.21 -7.09 -3.90
CA PRO A 104 10.54 -7.39 -5.28
C PRO A 104 10.92 -8.85 -5.47
N GLN A 105 10.25 -9.53 -6.40
CA GLN A 105 10.45 -10.93 -6.73
C GLN A 105 10.21 -11.18 -8.21
N ARG A 106 11.02 -12.08 -8.80
CA ARG A 106 10.81 -12.51 -10.19
C ARG A 106 9.66 -13.51 -10.24
N LEU A 107 8.50 -13.05 -10.69
CA LEU A 107 7.33 -13.91 -10.86
C LEU A 107 7.45 -14.72 -12.16
N PRO A 108 7.05 -16.00 -12.16
CA PRO A 108 6.98 -16.79 -13.38
C PRO A 108 5.87 -16.28 -14.29
N ASP A 109 6.15 -16.18 -15.59
CA ASP A 109 5.10 -15.91 -16.58
C ASP A 109 4.28 -17.18 -16.83
N ILE A 110 2.99 -17.08 -16.50
CA ILE A 110 1.99 -18.15 -16.71
C ILE A 110 0.84 -17.69 -17.62
N SER A 111 1.01 -16.57 -18.33
CA SER A 111 0.02 -16.06 -19.29
C SER A 111 -0.37 -17.11 -20.33
N ASN A 112 0.61 -17.89 -20.79
CA ASN A 112 0.39 -19.06 -21.63
C ASN A 112 0.40 -20.34 -20.78
N GLU A 113 -0.78 -20.86 -20.48
CA GLU A 113 -0.95 -22.05 -19.65
C GLU A 113 -0.29 -23.30 -20.25
N THR A 114 -0.37 -23.50 -21.57
CA THR A 114 0.26 -24.65 -22.24
C THR A 114 1.79 -24.63 -22.06
N LEU A 115 2.41 -23.46 -22.18
CA LEU A 115 3.85 -23.31 -21.93
C LEU A 115 4.19 -23.43 -20.44
N ALA A 116 3.33 -22.94 -19.55
CA ALA A 116 3.50 -23.09 -18.11
C ALA A 116 3.46 -24.56 -17.69
N LEU A 117 2.48 -25.34 -18.18
CA LEU A 117 2.31 -26.77 -17.87
C LEU A 117 3.46 -27.64 -18.39
N LYS A 118 4.18 -27.21 -19.44
CA LYS A 118 5.43 -27.86 -19.87
C LYS A 118 6.58 -27.65 -18.89
N ARG A 119 6.56 -26.55 -18.13
CA ARG A 119 7.64 -26.15 -17.21
C ARG A 119 7.36 -26.49 -15.75
N MET A 120 6.10 -26.66 -15.36
CA MET A 120 5.73 -26.93 -13.98
C MET A 120 4.44 -27.76 -13.86
N PRO A 121 4.24 -28.49 -12.74
CA PRO A 121 3.02 -29.28 -12.51
C PRO A 121 1.75 -28.43 -12.48
N LYS A 122 0.61 -29.01 -12.90
CA LYS A 122 -0.70 -28.33 -12.93
C LYS A 122 -1.07 -27.66 -11.62
N GLY A 123 -0.90 -28.35 -10.48
CA GLY A 123 -1.21 -27.78 -9.16
C GLY A 123 -0.39 -26.52 -8.85
N ARG A 124 0.84 -26.41 -9.34
CA ARG A 124 1.67 -25.21 -9.19
C ARG A 124 1.16 -24.06 -10.07
N VAL A 125 0.73 -24.35 -11.29
CA VAL A 125 0.11 -23.33 -12.17
C VAL A 125 -1.17 -22.78 -11.54
N GLU A 126 -2.07 -23.63 -11.06
CA GLU A 126 -3.30 -23.21 -10.38
C GLU A 126 -3.04 -22.44 -9.10
N TYR A 127 -2.03 -22.84 -8.32
CA TYR A 127 -1.59 -22.09 -7.15
C TYR A 127 -1.11 -20.69 -7.52
N LEU A 128 -0.24 -20.57 -8.52
CA LEU A 128 0.27 -19.28 -8.99
C LEU A 128 -0.85 -18.40 -9.57
N LYS A 129 -1.79 -18.97 -10.34
CA LYS A 129 -2.95 -18.22 -10.87
C LYS A 129 -3.73 -17.52 -9.76
N ARG A 130 -3.91 -18.17 -8.60
CA ARG A 130 -4.60 -17.59 -7.43
C ARG A 130 -3.77 -16.52 -6.72
N LEU A 131 -2.45 -16.69 -6.65
CA LEU A 131 -1.57 -15.78 -5.93
C LEU A 131 -1.17 -14.53 -6.72
N LEU A 132 -0.95 -14.66 -8.02
CA LEU A 132 -0.33 -13.60 -8.82
C LEU A 132 -1.02 -12.23 -8.70
N PRO A 133 -2.36 -12.11 -8.62
CA PRO A 133 -3.02 -10.82 -8.38
C PRO A 133 -2.50 -10.07 -7.15
N TYR A 134 -2.17 -10.79 -6.08
CA TYR A 134 -1.64 -10.24 -4.82
C TYR A 134 -0.15 -9.89 -4.89
N LEU A 135 0.59 -10.42 -5.87
CA LEU A 135 2.04 -10.24 -6.02
C LEU A 135 2.41 -9.20 -7.08
N ARG A 136 1.43 -8.58 -7.77
CA ARG A 136 1.70 -7.62 -8.85
C ARG A 136 2.26 -6.30 -8.35
N ASN A 137 1.77 -5.81 -7.21
CA ASN A 137 2.20 -4.54 -6.63
C ASN A 137 3.49 -4.77 -5.82
N GLN A 138 4.64 -4.54 -6.46
CA GLN A 138 5.96 -4.73 -5.84
C GLN A 138 6.68 -3.40 -5.66
N SER A 139 7.40 -3.27 -4.55
CA SER A 139 8.25 -2.11 -4.23
C SER A 139 9.41 -2.56 -3.34
N GLU A 140 10.57 -1.91 -3.43
CA GLU A 140 11.63 -2.09 -2.42
C GLU A 140 11.20 -1.56 -1.04
N ASP A 141 10.28 -0.57 -1.00
CA ASP A 141 9.55 -0.21 0.21
C ASP A 141 8.45 -1.24 0.46
N CYS A 142 8.78 -2.36 1.12
CA CYS A 142 7.87 -3.49 1.38
C CYS A 142 7.85 -3.96 2.85
N LEU A 143 8.45 -3.21 3.78
CA LEU A 143 8.56 -3.61 5.19
C LEU A 143 7.28 -3.31 5.98
N TYR A 144 6.21 -3.98 5.57
CA TYR A 144 4.87 -3.89 6.14
C TYR A 144 4.44 -5.22 6.75
N LEU A 145 3.61 -5.17 7.78
CA LEU A 145 2.96 -6.34 8.37
C LEU A 145 1.45 -6.18 8.39
N ASN A 146 0.77 -7.32 8.57
CA ASN A 146 -0.67 -7.39 8.72
C ASN A 146 -0.99 -8.10 10.05
N ILE A 147 -1.96 -7.57 10.79
CA ILE A 147 -2.40 -8.08 12.09
C ILE A 147 -3.85 -8.50 11.96
N TYR A 148 -4.16 -9.69 12.44
CA TYR A 148 -5.51 -10.25 12.50
C TYR A 148 -5.76 -10.65 13.94
N ALA A 149 -6.67 -9.98 14.62
CA ALA A 149 -7.01 -10.23 16.01
C ALA A 149 -8.53 -10.44 16.13
N PRO A 150 -9.03 -11.33 17.01
CA PRO A 150 -10.45 -11.37 17.34
C PRO A 150 -10.93 -9.96 17.69
N ALA A 151 -12.07 -9.55 17.14
CA ALA A 151 -12.65 -8.27 17.47
C ALA A 151 -12.94 -8.24 18.97
N GLN A 152 -12.54 -7.16 19.64
CA GLN A 152 -12.83 -7.05 21.06
C GLN A 152 -14.34 -6.90 21.23
N ALA A 153 -14.92 -7.73 22.09
CA ALA A 153 -16.24 -7.43 22.63
C ALA A 153 -16.13 -6.09 23.37
N CYS A 154 -17.04 -5.15 23.11
CA CYS A 154 -17.23 -4.06 24.04
C CYS A 154 -17.73 -4.68 25.35
N ASP A 155 -16.85 -4.85 26.33
CA ASP A 155 -17.25 -5.11 27.71
C ASP A 155 -18.07 -3.89 28.17
N THR A 156 -19.38 -4.08 28.28
CA THR A 156 -20.36 -3.10 28.79
C THR A 156 -20.32 -3.01 30.30
#